data_AF-A0A8J6I564-F1
#
_entry.id   AF-A0A8J6I564-F1
#
_cell.length_a   1.000
_cell.length_b   1.000
_cell.length_c   1.000
_cell.angle_alpha   90.00
_cell.angle_beta   90.00
_cell.angle_gamma   90.00
#
_symmetry.space_group_name_H-M   'P 1'
#
loop_
_entity.id
_entity.type
_entity.pdbx_description
1 polymer ?
#
loop_
_entity_poly.entity_id
_entity_poly.type
_entity_poly.pdbx_seq_one_letter_code
_entity_poly.pdbx_strand_id
1 'polypeptide(L)' 'MGVLSSITGPGDLRSLNPDQLAVLAGEIREFLVDKVSKTGGHLGPNLGV' A
#
# COMPACT_ATOMS: atom_id res chain seq x y z
N MET A 1 -14.34 2.57 3.46
CA MET A 1 -13.63 1.40 2.90
C MET A 1 -12.66 1.93 1.86
N GLY A 2 -11.36 1.79 2.10
CA GLY A 2 -10.30 2.26 1.20
C GLY A 2 -10.01 1.26 0.08
N VAL A 3 -9.21 1.65 -0.91
CA VAL A 3 -8.92 0.80 -2.09
C VAL A 3 -8.21 -0.49 -1.66
N LEU A 4 -7.23 -0.41 -0.77
CA LEU A 4 -6.48 -1.53 -0.20
C LEU A 4 -7.39 -2.57 0.46
N SER A 5 -8.47 -2.15 1.12
CA SER A 5 -9.42 -3.07 1.75
C SER A 5 -10.27 -3.88 0.75
N SER A 6 -10.27 -3.48 -0.52
CA SER A 6 -10.97 -4.18 -1.61
C SER A 6 -10.07 -5.14 -2.39
N ILE A 7 -8.74 -5.11 -2.16
CA ILE A 7 -7.78 -5.96 -2.86
C ILE A 7 -7.69 -7.31 -2.17
N THR A 8 -8.10 -8.36 -2.87
CA THR A 8 -8.06 -9.75 -2.42
C THR A 8 -7.04 -10.59 -3.18
N GLY A 9 -6.60 -10.12 -4.35
CA GLY A 9 -5.51 -10.72 -5.11
C GLY A 9 -4.99 -9.86 -6.25
N PRO A 10 -3.94 -10.32 -6.97
CA PRO A 10 -3.30 -9.54 -8.03
C PRO A 10 -4.21 -9.20 -9.21
N GLY A 11 -5.29 -9.97 -9.42
CA GLY A 11 -6.27 -9.71 -10.47
C GLY A 11 -7.00 -8.38 -10.27
N ASP A 12 -7.23 -7.97 -9.02
CA ASP A 12 -7.99 -6.77 -8.68
C ASP A 12 -7.25 -5.49 -9.10
N LEU A 13 -5.90 -5.54 -9.13
CA LEU A 13 -5.07 -4.42 -9.59
C LEU A 13 -5.33 -4.05 -11.05
N ARG A 14 -5.70 -5.03 -11.88
CA ARG A 14 -5.95 -4.81 -13.32
C ARG A 14 -7.24 -4.02 -13.56
N SER A 15 -8.14 -4.00 -12.59
CA SER A 15 -9.43 -3.30 -12.66
C SER A 15 -9.34 -1.86 -12.15
N LEU A 16 -8.21 -1.45 -11.57
CA LEU A 16 -8.00 -0.11 -11.05
C LEU A 16 -7.57 0.85 -12.16
N ASN A 17 -8.13 2.06 -12.11
CA ASN A 17 -7.64 3.17 -12.91
C ASN A 17 -6.37 3.80 -12.28
N PRO A 18 -5.64 4.68 -13.01
CA PRO A 18 -4.40 5.30 -12.51
C PRO A 18 -4.56 6.06 -11.18
N ASP A 19 -5.68 6.75 -10.98
CA ASP A 19 -5.92 7.50 -9.74
C ASP A 19 -6.14 6.57 -8.55
N GLN A 20 -6.86 5.46 -8.76
CA GLN A 20 -7.04 4.41 -7.75
C GLN A 20 -5.73 3.70 -7.41
N LEU A 21 -4.83 3.52 -8.39
CA LEU A 21 -3.49 2.99 -8.15
C LEU A 21 -2.65 3.94 -7.28
N ALA A 22 -2.76 5.25 -7.50
CA ALA A 22 -2.10 6.25 -6.66
C ALA A 22 -2.62 6.22 -5.21
N VAL A 23 -3.94 6.11 -5.05
CA VAL A 23 -4.58 5.94 -3.73
C VAL A 23 -4.11 4.65 -3.05
N LEU A 24 -4.13 3.53 -3.76
CA LEU A 24 -3.67 2.23 -3.24
C LEU A 24 -2.21 2.28 -2.77
N ALA A 25 -1.33 2.92 -3.54
CA ALA A 25 0.08 3.08 -3.18
C ALA A 25 0.26 3.90 -1.89
N GLY A 26 -0.57 4.95 -1.72
CA GLY A 26 -0.60 5.75 -0.49
C GLY A 26 -1.05 4.92 0.72
N GLU A 27 -2.13 4.17 0.59
CA GLU A 27 -2.66 3.32 1.67
C GLU A 27 -1.68 2.21 2.06
N ILE A 28 -0.98 1.59 1.09
CA ILE A 28 0.07 0.59 1.37
C ILE A 28 1.22 1.24 2.16
N ARG A 29 1.65 2.43 1.76
CA ARG A 29 2.73 3.16 2.43
C ARG A 29 2.37 3.46 3.88
N GLU A 30 1.19 4.00 4.12
CA GLU A 30 0.69 4.30 5.46
C GLU A 30 0.61 3.04 6.33
N PHE A 31 0.06 1.95 5.77
CA PHE A 31 -0.01 0.66 6.47
C PHE A 31 1.38 0.15 6.87
N LEU A 32 2.35 0.17 5.95
CA LEU A 32 3.71 -0.28 6.23
C LEU A 32 4.39 0.59 7.29
N VAL A 33 4.22 1.91 7.21
CA VAL A 33 4.74 2.82 8.24
C VAL A 33 4.13 2.53 9.59
N ASP A 34 2.80 2.37 9.70
CA ASP A 34 2.13 2.05 10.97
C ASP A 34 2.62 0.72 11.55
N LYS A 35 2.80 -0.32 10.72
CA LYS A 35 3.15 -1.67 11.19
C LYS A 35 4.63 -1.85 11.47
N VAL A 36 5.51 -1.31 10.63
CA VAL A 36 6.96 -1.55 10.71
C VAL A 36 7.65 -0.54 11.64
N SER A 37 7.12 0.69 11.78
CA SER A 37 7.68 1.66 12.74
C SER A 37 7.55 1.18 14.18
N LYS A 38 6.50 0.40 14.49
CA LYS A 38 6.25 -0.14 15.84
C LYS A 38 7.24 -1.23 16.25
N THR A 39 7.91 -1.87 15.29
CA THR A 39 8.85 -2.98 15.55
C THR A 39 10.31 -2.62 15.29
N GLY A 40 10.61 -1.36 14.92
CA GLY A 40 11.98 -0.87 14.71
C GLY A 40 12.67 -1.41 13.45
N GLY A 41 11.91 -1.90 12.45
CA GLY A 41 12.44 -2.48 11.22
C GLY A 41 12.85 -1.47 10.15
N HIS A 42 13.70 -1.88 9.21
CA HIS A 42 14.15 -1.04 8.09
C HIS A 42 13.02 -0.80 7.07
N LEU A 43 12.44 0.41 7.09
CA LEU A 43 11.41 0.86 6.16
C LEU A 43 11.95 1.31 4.78
N GLY A 44 13.22 1.73 4.72
CA GLY A 44 13.82 2.33 3.51
C GLY A 44 13.61 1.54 2.21
N PRO A 45 13.87 0.22 2.17
CA PRO A 45 13.72 -0.57 0.94
C PRO A 45 12.29 -0.67 0.40
N ASN A 46 11.27 -0.52 1.26
CA ASN A 46 9.86 -0.66 0.87
C ASN A 46 9.21 0.67 0.46
N LEU A 47 9.93 1.78 0.64
CA LEU A 47 9.42 3.14 0.37
C LEU A 47 10.02 3.78 -0.88
N GLY A 48 11.04 3.17 -1.48
CA GLY A 48 11.62 3.60 -2.76
C GLY A 48 12.30 4.97 -2.70
N VAL A 49 12.93 5.30 -1.58
CA VAL A 49 13.73 6.55 -1.38
C VAL A 49 15.14 6.42 -1.95
#